data_AF-A0A7J6PJK8-F1
#
_entry.id   AF-A0A7J6PJK8-F1
#
_cell.length_a   1.000
_cell.length_b   1.000
_cell.length_c   1.000
_cell.angle_alpha   90.00
_cell.angle_beta   90.00
_cell.angle_gamma   90.00
#
_symmetry.space_group_name_H-M   'P 1'
#
loop_
_entity.id
_entity.type
_entity.pdbx_description
1 polymer ?
#
loop_
_entity_poly.entity_id
_entity_poly.type
_entity_poly.pdbx_seq_one_letter_code
_entity_poly.pdbx_strand_id
1 'polypeptide(L)'
;MATSHSPRESKPEGFPSSLSLVRSRVAYIMFYVTLFLLALNPLVYMAERTIYPWYTKRFVADGNLSKSDVLIGFLGPLGHFGYFGSGILLSLPTVLRFTKGKMQLRKGYQSIFAGMPVILLAWIVGNAYAYVVLMYFTKDDFVFGELPRYQYVARDILVYMLVEEVMLYYLHRLFHEWKAGYRAVHKLHHRFTAPVPLQALHNHPIDQIVTNVTPILAGTIIMQSHILTFTLWLTFAFINTLVSHSGYDHIFVLNPEMHDLHHERGNCNYGVLGILDYLHGTYRVRESEAETGDAK
;
A
#
# COMPACT_ATOMS: atom_id res chain seq x y z
N MET A 1 52.19 -52.54 -10.06
CA MET A 1 51.54 -51.22 -10.22
C MET A 1 50.09 -51.35 -9.80
N ALA A 2 49.75 -50.94 -8.58
CA ALA A 2 48.38 -50.83 -8.10
C ALA A 2 48.21 -49.40 -7.59
N THR A 3 47.42 -48.60 -8.29
CA THR A 3 47.19 -47.18 -7.99
C THR A 3 46.09 -47.05 -6.94
N SER A 4 46.43 -46.46 -5.80
CA SER A 4 45.47 -46.04 -4.77
C SER A 4 44.68 -44.81 -5.25
N HIS A 5 43.36 -44.84 -5.09
CA HIS A 5 42.51 -43.65 -5.19
C HIS A 5 42.13 -43.20 -3.77
N SER A 6 42.59 -42.01 -3.41
CA SER A 6 42.15 -41.28 -2.21
C SER A 6 40.89 -40.48 -2.54
N PRO A 7 39.86 -40.44 -1.67
CA PRO A 7 38.73 -39.54 -1.84
C PRO A 7 39.12 -38.11 -1.44
N ARG A 8 38.83 -37.13 -2.31
CA ARG A 8 38.97 -35.70 -1.98
C ARG A 8 37.94 -35.31 -0.91
N GLU A 9 38.41 -34.88 0.27
CA GLU A 9 37.61 -34.13 1.23
C GLU A 9 37.25 -32.75 0.66
N SER A 10 35.95 -32.45 0.54
CA SER A 10 35.46 -31.09 0.27
C SER A 10 35.39 -30.31 1.58
N LYS A 11 36.16 -29.23 1.70
CA LYS A 11 36.07 -28.28 2.82
C LYS A 11 34.67 -27.62 2.86
N PRO A 12 34.07 -27.40 4.03
CA PRO A 12 32.82 -26.65 4.13
C PRO A 12 33.06 -25.16 3.87
N GLU A 13 32.31 -24.57 2.94
CA GLU A 13 32.30 -23.13 2.70
C GLU A 13 31.80 -22.41 3.96
N GLY A 14 32.64 -21.55 4.53
CA GLY A 14 32.35 -20.82 5.76
C GLY A 14 31.21 -19.82 5.58
N PHE A 15 30.22 -19.88 6.47
CA PHE A 15 29.13 -18.90 6.54
C PHE A 15 29.70 -17.49 6.78
N PRO A 16 29.23 -16.46 6.04
CA PRO A 16 29.68 -15.09 6.26
C PRO A 16 29.29 -14.62 7.67
N SER A 17 30.23 -14.01 8.38
CA SER A 17 30.02 -13.55 9.77
C SER A 17 28.85 -12.55 9.83
N SER A 18 28.03 -12.65 10.88
CA SER A 18 26.81 -11.85 11.09
C SER A 18 27.04 -10.34 10.93
N LEU A 19 28.24 -9.84 11.25
CA LEU A 19 28.65 -8.44 11.08
C LEU A 19 28.80 -8.00 9.61
N SER A 20 29.27 -8.88 8.72
CA SER A 20 29.34 -8.58 7.26
C SER A 20 27.94 -8.46 6.66
N LEU A 21 26.99 -9.25 7.17
CA LEU A 21 25.60 -9.27 6.77
C LEU A 21 24.83 -8.04 7.28
N VAL A 22 25.19 -7.53 8.47
CA VAL A 22 24.62 -6.28 9.01
C VAL A 22 25.17 -5.05 8.28
N ARG A 23 26.48 -5.02 7.98
CA ARG A 23 27.09 -3.92 7.19
C ARG A 23 26.54 -3.85 5.77
N SER A 24 26.28 -4.98 5.11
CA SER A 24 25.67 -4.99 3.78
C SER A 24 24.19 -4.56 3.81
N ARG A 25 23.43 -4.92 4.86
CA ARG A 25 22.04 -4.47 5.05
C ARG A 25 21.90 -2.96 5.25
N VAL A 26 22.79 -2.33 6.01
CA VAL A 26 22.80 -0.86 6.19
C VAL A 26 23.17 -0.17 4.87
N ALA A 27 24.16 -0.68 4.14
CA ALA A 27 24.51 -0.15 2.82
C ALA A 27 23.35 -0.25 1.81
N TYR A 28 22.56 -1.34 1.86
CA TYR A 28 21.37 -1.51 1.03
C TYR A 28 20.24 -0.53 1.39
N ILE A 29 19.95 -0.34 2.67
CA ILE A 29 18.96 0.66 3.13
C ILE A 29 19.39 2.06 2.67
N MET A 30 20.67 2.41 2.86
CA MET A 30 21.22 3.70 2.43
C MET A 30 21.19 3.88 0.91
N PHE A 31 21.43 2.83 0.13
CA PHE A 31 21.34 2.85 -1.33
C PHE A 31 19.91 3.08 -1.82
N TYR A 32 18.91 2.42 -1.23
CA TYR A 32 17.51 2.62 -1.61
C TYR A 32 16.93 3.94 -1.13
N VAL A 33 17.34 4.43 0.05
CA VAL A 33 17.06 5.81 0.48
C VAL A 33 17.68 6.80 -0.51
N THR A 34 18.91 6.54 -0.98
CA THR A 34 19.58 7.39 -1.98
C THR A 34 18.88 7.33 -3.35
N LEU A 35 18.42 6.17 -3.80
CA LEU A 35 17.62 6.03 -5.03
C LEU A 35 16.25 6.69 -4.91
N PHE A 36 15.60 6.62 -3.74
CA PHE A 36 14.36 7.34 -3.43
C PHE A 36 14.58 8.86 -3.47
N LEU A 37 15.66 9.37 -2.87
CA LEU A 37 16.07 10.78 -2.92
C LEU A 37 16.50 11.23 -4.34
N LEU A 38 17.10 10.34 -5.14
CA LEU A 38 17.45 10.61 -6.54
C LEU A 38 16.22 10.58 -7.47
N ALA A 39 15.22 9.75 -7.19
CA ALA A 39 13.95 9.73 -7.91
C ALA A 39 13.03 10.91 -7.52
N LEU A 40 13.17 11.42 -6.28
CA LEU A 40 12.61 12.70 -5.85
C LEU A 40 13.11 13.86 -6.72
N ASN A 41 14.39 13.88 -7.11
CA ASN A 41 14.98 15.02 -7.79
C ASN A 41 14.32 15.42 -9.14
N PRO A 42 14.09 14.54 -10.13
CA PRO A 42 13.45 14.93 -11.40
C PRO A 42 11.99 15.37 -11.26
N LEU A 43 11.29 14.86 -10.24
CA LEU A 43 9.87 15.09 -10.01
C LEU A 43 9.60 16.28 -9.08
N VAL A 44 10.46 16.49 -8.07
CA VAL A 44 10.59 17.77 -7.35
C VAL A 44 11.01 18.83 -8.33
N TYR A 45 11.95 18.56 -9.22
CA TYR A 45 12.33 19.46 -10.31
C TYR A 45 11.14 19.75 -11.26
N MET A 46 10.35 18.74 -11.64
CA MET A 46 9.13 18.96 -12.43
C MET A 46 8.10 19.78 -11.63
N ALA A 47 7.85 19.45 -10.36
CA ALA A 47 6.95 20.20 -9.50
C ALA A 47 7.43 21.65 -9.36
N GLU A 48 8.72 21.90 -9.13
CA GLU A 48 9.33 23.23 -9.05
C GLU A 48 9.31 24.00 -10.38
N ARG A 49 9.33 23.31 -11.53
CA ARG A 49 9.44 23.94 -12.86
C ARG A 49 8.10 24.07 -13.60
N THR A 50 7.08 23.27 -13.25
CA THR A 50 5.77 23.30 -13.94
C THR A 50 4.62 23.53 -12.99
N ILE A 51 4.45 22.71 -11.95
CA ILE A 51 3.30 22.79 -11.03
C ILE A 51 3.39 24.04 -10.15
N TYR A 52 4.54 24.26 -9.51
CA TYR A 52 4.80 25.36 -8.61
C TYR A 52 4.77 26.72 -9.32
N PRO A 53 5.37 26.90 -10.52
CA PRO A 53 5.25 28.16 -11.26
C PRO A 53 3.85 28.37 -11.83
N TRP A 54 3.12 27.34 -12.23
CA TRP A 54 1.72 27.45 -12.64
C TRP A 54 0.82 27.87 -11.47
N TYR A 55 0.98 27.24 -10.31
CA TYR A 55 0.26 27.54 -9.08
C TYR A 55 0.61 28.93 -8.56
N THR A 56 1.89 29.27 -8.54
CA THR A 56 2.39 30.61 -8.18
C THR A 56 1.87 31.66 -9.15
N LYS A 57 1.87 31.39 -10.46
CA LYS A 57 1.32 32.33 -11.46
C LYS A 57 -0.17 32.56 -11.24
N ARG A 58 -0.96 31.53 -10.92
CA ARG A 58 -2.40 31.66 -10.68
C ARG A 58 -2.70 32.37 -9.36
N PHE A 59 -1.96 32.03 -8.30
CA PHE A 59 -2.00 32.71 -7.01
C PHE A 59 -1.59 34.19 -7.11
N VAL A 60 -0.53 34.50 -7.87
CA VAL A 60 0.00 35.86 -8.06
C VAL A 60 -0.84 36.68 -9.05
N ALA A 61 -1.45 36.05 -10.07
CA ALA A 61 -2.25 36.75 -11.07
C ALA A 61 -3.68 37.08 -10.58
N ASP A 62 -4.32 36.14 -9.87
CA ASP A 62 -5.73 36.25 -9.50
C ASP A 62 -5.94 36.55 -8.01
N GLY A 63 -4.88 36.46 -7.19
CA GLY A 63 -4.90 36.78 -5.76
C GLY A 63 -5.65 35.78 -4.87
N ASN A 64 -6.27 34.74 -5.43
CA ASN A 64 -7.01 33.72 -4.68
C ASN A 64 -6.89 32.34 -5.37
N LEU A 65 -6.69 31.31 -4.56
CA LEU A 65 -6.79 29.91 -5.00
C LEU A 65 -8.17 29.38 -4.63
N SER A 66 -8.82 28.70 -5.56
CA SER A 66 -10.04 27.96 -5.23
C SER A 66 -9.70 26.64 -4.54
N LYS A 67 -10.66 26.10 -3.77
CA LYS A 67 -10.55 24.76 -3.18
C LYS A 67 -10.24 23.69 -4.23
N SER A 68 -10.85 23.80 -5.42
CA SER A 68 -10.58 22.91 -6.55
C SER A 68 -9.14 23.00 -7.06
N ASP A 69 -8.56 24.21 -7.14
CA ASP A 69 -7.16 24.38 -7.58
C ASP A 69 -6.21 23.63 -6.63
N VAL A 70 -6.46 23.73 -5.32
CA VAL A 70 -5.63 23.04 -4.32
C VAL A 70 -5.81 21.53 -4.39
N LEU A 71 -7.05 21.03 -4.48
CA LEU A 71 -7.32 19.60 -4.54
C LEU A 71 -6.72 18.95 -5.80
N ILE A 72 -6.78 19.60 -6.96
CA ILE A 72 -6.16 19.10 -8.21
C ILE A 72 -4.63 19.07 -8.06
N GLY A 73 -4.05 20.16 -7.56
CA GLY A 73 -2.60 20.26 -7.34
C GLY A 73 -2.08 19.29 -6.26
N PHE A 74 -2.96 18.83 -5.37
CA PHE A 74 -2.63 17.96 -4.25
C PHE A 74 -2.82 16.47 -4.57
N LEU A 75 -4.03 16.05 -4.96
CA LEU A 75 -4.39 14.64 -5.13
C LEU A 75 -3.61 13.97 -6.25
N GLY A 76 -3.34 14.70 -7.34
CA GLY A 76 -2.53 14.21 -8.45
C GLY A 76 -1.13 13.82 -7.98
N PRO A 77 -0.25 14.76 -7.62
CA PRO A 77 1.11 14.46 -7.20
C PRO A 77 1.19 13.47 -6.03
N LEU A 78 0.46 13.71 -4.93
CA LEU A 78 0.54 12.86 -3.75
C LEU A 78 0.09 11.43 -4.05
N GLY A 79 -1.00 11.27 -4.80
CA GLY A 79 -1.46 9.95 -5.21
C GLY A 79 -0.43 9.25 -6.10
N HIS A 80 0.04 9.92 -7.16
CA HIS A 80 0.92 9.29 -8.15
C HIS A 80 2.26 8.88 -7.51
N PHE A 81 2.83 9.73 -6.64
CA PHE A 81 4.08 9.42 -5.93
C PHE A 81 3.86 8.42 -4.80
N GLY A 82 2.79 8.60 -4.04
CA GLY A 82 2.44 7.74 -2.91
C GLY A 82 2.21 6.30 -3.35
N TYR A 83 1.38 6.08 -4.36
CA TYR A 83 1.04 4.74 -4.82
C TYR A 83 2.06 4.16 -5.81
N PHE A 84 2.28 4.79 -6.97
CA PHE A 84 3.14 4.20 -8.00
C PHE A 84 4.61 4.25 -7.63
N GLY A 85 5.07 5.37 -7.06
CA GLY A 85 6.46 5.51 -6.60
C GLY A 85 6.82 4.48 -5.54
N SER A 86 6.06 4.44 -4.43
CA SER A 86 6.28 3.45 -3.37
C SER A 86 6.02 2.03 -3.85
N GLY A 87 5.03 1.81 -4.71
CA GLY A 87 4.69 0.50 -5.25
C GLY A 87 5.79 -0.08 -6.14
N ILE A 88 6.46 0.74 -6.96
CA ILE A 88 7.64 0.33 -7.72
C ILE A 88 8.76 -0.08 -6.77
N LEU A 89 9.07 0.76 -5.76
CA LEU A 89 10.12 0.49 -4.79
C LEU A 89 9.87 -0.81 -4.01
N LEU A 90 8.65 -1.00 -3.50
CA LEU A 90 8.26 -2.20 -2.78
C LEU A 90 8.18 -3.43 -3.71
N SER A 91 8.03 -3.24 -5.03
CA SER A 91 8.05 -4.34 -6.00
C SER A 91 9.47 -4.76 -6.40
N LEU A 92 10.51 -3.96 -6.10
CA LEU A 92 11.89 -4.26 -6.49
C LEU A 92 12.38 -5.62 -6.01
N PRO A 93 12.14 -6.06 -4.75
CA PRO A 93 12.52 -7.40 -4.32
C PRO A 93 11.92 -8.50 -5.21
N THR A 94 10.66 -8.35 -5.63
CA THR A 94 10.01 -9.31 -6.53
C THR A 94 10.63 -9.28 -7.94
N VAL A 95 10.92 -8.10 -8.47
CA VAL A 95 11.54 -7.92 -9.80
C VAL A 95 12.95 -8.51 -9.81
N LEU A 96 13.72 -8.28 -8.75
CA LEU A 96 15.08 -8.80 -8.56
C LEU A 96 15.10 -10.27 -8.11
N ARG A 97 13.94 -10.93 -8.01
CA ARG A 97 13.79 -12.34 -7.61
C ARG A 97 14.35 -12.66 -6.23
N PHE A 98 14.27 -11.71 -5.30
CA PHE A 98 14.60 -11.93 -3.90
C PHE A 98 13.52 -12.83 -3.26
N THR A 99 13.91 -14.01 -2.78
CA THR A 99 12.97 -15.00 -2.19
C THR A 99 12.98 -15.00 -0.66
N LYS A 100 14.01 -14.42 -0.04
CA LYS A 100 14.11 -14.35 1.41
C LYS A 100 13.02 -13.45 1.99
N GLY A 101 12.23 -13.98 2.93
CA GLY A 101 11.12 -13.27 3.55
C GLY A 101 9.86 -13.20 2.68
N LYS A 102 9.83 -13.87 1.51
CA LYS A 102 8.65 -13.91 0.66
C LYS A 102 7.67 -14.97 1.18
N MET A 103 6.42 -14.57 1.44
CA MET A 103 5.39 -15.46 1.98
C MET A 103 4.86 -16.43 0.91
N GLN A 104 4.74 -15.97 -0.34
CA GLN A 104 4.25 -16.79 -1.45
C GLN A 104 5.27 -16.87 -2.60
N LEU A 105 5.91 -18.03 -2.78
CA LEU A 105 7.03 -18.21 -3.73
C LEU A 105 6.59 -18.38 -5.20
N ARG A 106 5.31 -18.63 -5.47
CA ARG A 106 4.85 -19.29 -6.71
C ARG A 106 4.70 -18.40 -7.95
N LYS A 107 4.85 -17.06 -7.90
CA LYS A 107 4.71 -16.18 -9.07
C LYS A 107 5.68 -14.98 -9.09
N GLY A 108 6.07 -14.56 -10.30
CA GLY A 108 7.02 -13.49 -10.59
C GLY A 108 6.36 -12.19 -11.11
N TYR A 109 7.18 -11.16 -11.33
CA TYR A 109 6.76 -9.78 -11.64
C TYR A 109 5.87 -9.56 -12.88
N GLN A 110 5.70 -10.58 -13.73
CA GLN A 110 4.95 -10.49 -14.99
C GLN A 110 3.48 -10.11 -14.80
N SER A 111 2.88 -10.50 -13.66
CA SER A 111 1.50 -10.15 -13.32
C SER A 111 1.28 -8.65 -13.15
N ILE A 112 2.33 -7.87 -12.85
CA ILE A 112 2.27 -6.40 -12.79
C ILE A 112 1.85 -5.86 -14.15
N PHE A 113 2.58 -6.21 -15.21
CA PHE A 113 2.35 -5.68 -16.56
C PHE A 113 1.00 -6.12 -17.13
N ALA A 114 0.60 -7.37 -16.88
CA ALA A 114 -0.69 -7.88 -17.32
C ALA A 114 -1.88 -7.15 -16.68
N GLY A 115 -1.71 -6.61 -15.46
CA GLY A 115 -2.73 -5.88 -14.73
C GLY A 115 -2.76 -4.37 -14.96
N MET A 116 -1.75 -3.78 -15.62
CA MET A 116 -1.57 -2.32 -15.67
C MET A 116 -2.77 -1.55 -16.22
N PRO A 117 -3.44 -1.95 -17.31
CA PRO A 117 -4.61 -1.21 -17.80
C PRO A 117 -5.73 -1.12 -16.76
N VAL A 118 -5.95 -2.20 -16.00
CA VAL A 118 -6.97 -2.26 -14.92
C VAL A 118 -6.54 -1.38 -13.75
N ILE A 119 -5.27 -1.47 -13.33
CA ILE A 119 -4.70 -0.67 -12.26
C ILE A 119 -4.82 0.83 -12.56
N LEU A 120 -4.48 1.25 -13.78
CA LEU A 120 -4.58 2.65 -14.21
C LEU A 120 -6.04 3.13 -14.24
N LEU A 121 -6.97 2.29 -14.70
CA LEU A 121 -8.40 2.63 -14.69
C LEU A 121 -8.91 2.81 -13.25
N ALA A 122 -8.63 1.85 -12.36
CA ALA A 122 -9.00 1.94 -10.94
C ALA A 122 -8.38 3.19 -10.30
N TRP A 123 -7.11 3.47 -10.59
CA TRP A 123 -6.42 4.66 -10.11
C TRP A 123 -7.13 5.97 -10.52
N ILE A 124 -7.45 6.12 -11.82
CA ILE A 124 -8.13 7.31 -12.35
C ILE A 124 -9.51 7.46 -11.71
N VAL A 125 -10.29 6.39 -11.67
CA VAL A 125 -11.65 6.41 -11.09
C VAL A 125 -11.60 6.73 -9.60
N GLY A 126 -10.68 6.13 -8.85
CA GLY A 126 -10.51 6.38 -7.43
C GLY A 126 -10.14 7.82 -7.11
N ASN A 127 -9.20 8.40 -7.88
CA ASN A 127 -8.81 9.80 -7.72
C ASN A 127 -9.94 10.76 -8.11
N ALA A 128 -10.67 10.48 -9.20
CA ALA A 128 -11.81 11.29 -9.60
C ALA A 128 -12.92 11.26 -8.54
N TYR A 129 -13.23 10.08 -8.00
CA TYR A 129 -14.17 9.93 -6.90
C TYR A 129 -13.71 10.68 -5.64
N ALA A 130 -12.45 10.53 -5.24
CA ALA A 130 -11.90 11.23 -4.09
C ALA A 130 -11.94 12.76 -4.26
N TYR A 131 -11.62 13.27 -5.45
CA TYR A 131 -11.74 14.69 -5.77
C TYR A 131 -13.18 15.18 -5.59
N VAL A 132 -14.16 14.51 -6.18
CA VAL A 132 -15.58 14.88 -6.06
C VAL A 132 -16.02 14.85 -4.60
N VAL A 133 -15.71 13.77 -3.88
CA VAL A 133 -16.10 13.62 -2.47
C VAL A 133 -15.48 14.73 -1.61
N LEU A 134 -14.18 14.97 -1.72
CA LEU A 134 -13.52 16.02 -0.95
C LEU A 134 -14.01 17.42 -1.34
N MET A 135 -14.31 17.67 -2.62
CA MET A 135 -14.82 18.95 -3.07
C MET A 135 -16.18 19.27 -2.42
N TYR A 136 -17.12 18.33 -2.45
CA TYR A 136 -18.51 18.58 -2.05
C TYR A 136 -18.82 18.24 -0.58
N PHE A 137 -18.06 17.34 0.04
CA PHE A 137 -18.35 16.86 1.40
C PHE A 137 -17.36 17.36 2.46
N THR A 138 -16.45 18.26 2.09
CA THR A 138 -15.62 18.98 3.08
C THR A 138 -15.91 20.48 3.06
N LYS A 139 -15.65 21.17 4.16
CA LYS A 139 -15.72 22.64 4.25
C LYS A 139 -14.51 23.29 3.58
N ASP A 140 -14.56 24.60 3.35
CA ASP A 140 -13.41 25.35 2.80
C ASP A 140 -12.21 25.34 3.77
N ASP A 141 -12.49 25.34 5.08
CA ASP A 141 -11.47 25.21 6.14
C ASP A 141 -10.67 23.89 6.05
N PHE A 142 -11.15 22.90 5.32
CA PHE A 142 -10.37 21.70 4.99
C PHE A 142 -9.06 22.11 4.31
N VAL A 143 -9.12 23.06 3.38
CA VAL A 143 -7.96 23.52 2.60
C VAL A 143 -7.36 24.80 3.17
N PHE A 144 -8.21 25.74 3.58
CA PHE A 144 -7.82 27.10 3.94
C PHE A 144 -7.88 27.38 5.45
N GLY A 145 -8.16 26.36 6.25
CA GLY A 145 -8.22 26.48 7.70
C GLY A 145 -6.84 26.68 8.33
N GLU A 146 -6.84 27.03 9.60
CA GLU A 146 -5.60 27.14 10.37
C GLU A 146 -4.93 25.78 10.55
N LEU A 147 -3.59 25.81 10.68
CA LEU A 147 -2.82 24.59 10.92
C LEU A 147 -3.27 23.91 12.24
N PRO A 148 -3.57 22.60 12.20
CA PRO A 148 -4.04 21.90 13.37
C PRO A 148 -2.92 21.73 14.39
N ARG A 149 -3.28 21.82 15.68
CA ARG A 149 -2.39 21.40 16.77
C ARG A 149 -2.17 19.89 16.70
N TYR A 150 -0.98 19.43 17.10
CA TYR A 150 -0.59 18.02 17.00
C TYR A 150 -1.55 17.06 17.72
N GLN A 151 -2.20 17.48 18.80
CA GLN A 151 -3.19 16.66 19.51
C GLN A 151 -4.42 16.36 18.65
N TYR A 152 -4.87 17.33 17.85
CA TYR A 152 -5.99 17.14 16.94
C TYR A 152 -5.60 16.23 15.78
N VAL A 153 -4.38 16.39 15.25
CA VAL A 153 -3.84 15.47 14.23
C VAL A 153 -3.83 14.03 14.75
N ALA A 154 -3.32 13.79 15.95
CA ALA A 154 -3.25 12.45 16.54
C ALA A 154 -4.65 11.85 16.80
N ARG A 155 -5.57 12.64 17.37
CA ARG A 155 -6.97 12.23 17.58
C ARG A 155 -7.63 11.85 16.26
N ASP A 156 -7.49 12.69 15.23
CA ASP A 156 -8.19 12.51 13.97
C ASP A 156 -7.65 11.30 13.21
N ILE A 157 -6.33 11.09 13.19
CA ILE A 157 -5.74 9.87 12.62
C ILE A 157 -6.27 8.62 13.33
N LEU A 158 -6.37 8.63 14.66
CA LEU A 158 -6.94 7.50 15.39
C LEU A 158 -8.40 7.23 14.99
N VAL A 159 -9.21 8.29 14.87
CA VAL A 159 -10.59 8.17 14.37
C VAL A 159 -10.61 7.61 12.95
N TYR A 160 -9.71 8.04 12.07
CA TYR A 160 -9.64 7.56 10.69
C TYR A 160 -9.34 6.07 10.63
N MET A 161 -8.37 5.58 11.41
CA MET A 161 -8.04 4.16 11.50
C MET A 161 -9.24 3.32 11.96
N LEU A 162 -9.98 3.79 12.98
CA LEU A 162 -11.14 3.08 13.49
C LEU A 162 -12.31 3.09 12.51
N VAL A 163 -12.54 4.21 11.82
CA VAL A 163 -13.59 4.33 10.79
C VAL A 163 -13.24 3.44 9.59
N GLU A 164 -11.98 3.45 9.14
CA GLU A 164 -11.51 2.58 8.06
C GLU A 164 -11.68 1.11 8.43
N GLU A 165 -11.26 0.70 9.64
CA GLU A 165 -11.44 -0.67 10.13
C GLU A 165 -12.90 -1.10 10.06
N VAL A 166 -13.82 -0.28 10.56
CA VAL A 166 -15.26 -0.57 10.52
C VAL A 166 -15.78 -0.68 9.09
N MET A 167 -15.53 0.33 8.27
CA MET A 167 -16.09 0.39 6.92
C MET A 167 -15.49 -0.68 6.01
N LEU A 168 -14.17 -0.85 6.03
CA LEU A 168 -13.48 -1.84 5.24
C LEU A 168 -13.99 -3.24 5.62
N TYR A 169 -14.00 -3.59 6.91
CA TYR A 169 -14.43 -4.92 7.35
C TYR A 169 -15.81 -5.29 6.81
N TYR A 170 -16.82 -4.44 7.01
CA TYR A 170 -18.19 -4.77 6.62
C TYR A 170 -18.41 -4.72 5.11
N LEU A 171 -17.85 -3.72 4.40
CA LEU A 171 -18.01 -3.61 2.94
C LEU A 171 -17.26 -4.74 2.21
N HIS A 172 -16.06 -5.07 2.68
CA HIS A 172 -15.24 -6.13 2.14
C HIS A 172 -15.91 -7.49 2.37
N ARG A 173 -16.34 -7.78 3.60
CA ARG A 173 -17.08 -9.00 3.93
C ARG A 173 -18.38 -9.11 3.14
N LEU A 174 -19.13 -8.02 2.98
CA LEU A 174 -20.34 -7.98 2.15
C LEU A 174 -20.03 -8.41 0.71
N PHE A 175 -18.94 -7.93 0.11
CA PHE A 175 -18.56 -8.28 -1.25
C PHE A 175 -18.07 -9.72 -1.40
N HIS A 176 -17.62 -10.36 -0.32
CA HIS A 176 -17.36 -11.80 -0.29
C HIS A 176 -18.62 -12.65 -0.10
N GLU A 177 -19.55 -12.23 0.75
CA GLU A 177 -20.77 -12.98 1.05
C GLU A 177 -21.83 -12.82 -0.06
N TRP A 178 -21.92 -11.65 -0.69
CA TRP A 178 -22.84 -11.38 -1.79
C TRP A 178 -22.31 -11.99 -3.10
N LYS A 179 -22.71 -13.23 -3.39
CA LYS A 179 -22.23 -14.02 -4.55
C LYS A 179 -22.25 -13.28 -5.89
N ALA A 180 -23.25 -12.46 -6.16
CA ALA A 180 -23.32 -11.72 -7.42
C ALA A 180 -22.30 -10.57 -7.46
N GLY A 181 -22.18 -9.81 -6.37
CA GLY A 181 -21.17 -8.76 -6.21
C GLY A 181 -19.75 -9.32 -6.24
N TYR A 182 -19.50 -10.43 -5.56
CA TYR A 182 -18.22 -11.11 -5.63
C TYR A 182 -17.84 -11.40 -7.09
N ARG A 183 -18.70 -12.10 -7.83
CA ARG A 183 -18.40 -12.49 -9.21
C ARG A 183 -18.23 -11.30 -10.15
N ALA A 184 -19.01 -10.25 -9.98
CA ALA A 184 -19.02 -9.11 -10.90
C ALA A 184 -17.94 -8.06 -10.57
N VAL A 185 -17.62 -7.87 -9.30
CA VAL A 185 -16.84 -6.71 -8.81
C VAL A 185 -15.57 -7.17 -8.10
N HIS A 186 -15.69 -7.98 -7.05
CA HIS A 186 -14.57 -8.23 -6.13
C HIS A 186 -13.64 -9.40 -6.55
N LYS A 187 -14.14 -10.35 -7.38
CA LYS A 187 -13.34 -11.46 -7.90
C LYS A 187 -12.13 -11.00 -8.73
N LEU A 188 -12.21 -9.82 -9.34
CA LEU A 188 -11.09 -9.26 -10.11
C LEU A 188 -9.90 -8.88 -9.22
N HIS A 189 -10.17 -8.39 -8.01
CA HIS A 189 -9.17 -8.11 -6.98
C HIS A 189 -8.45 -9.41 -6.57
N HIS A 190 -9.22 -10.46 -6.29
CA HIS A 190 -8.74 -11.80 -5.96
C HIS A 190 -8.16 -12.61 -7.13
N ARG A 191 -8.02 -12.01 -8.32
CA ARG A 191 -7.40 -12.70 -9.47
C ARG A 191 -5.97 -13.16 -9.14
N PHE A 192 -5.29 -12.40 -8.29
CA PHE A 192 -3.91 -12.68 -7.90
C PHE A 192 -3.84 -13.01 -6.41
N THR A 193 -3.89 -14.31 -6.10
CA THR A 193 -3.77 -14.85 -4.74
C THR A 193 -2.42 -14.54 -4.06
N ALA A 194 -1.41 -14.20 -4.87
CA ALA A 194 -0.05 -13.84 -4.49
C ALA A 194 0.27 -12.45 -5.06
N PRO A 195 -0.36 -11.38 -4.56
CA PRO A 195 -0.18 -10.06 -5.14
C PRO A 195 1.25 -9.56 -4.90
N VAL A 196 1.62 -8.58 -5.70
CA VAL A 196 2.78 -7.71 -5.47
C VAL A 196 2.23 -6.30 -5.26
N PRO A 197 2.99 -5.35 -4.70
CA PRO A 197 2.43 -4.09 -4.21
C PRO A 197 1.54 -3.35 -5.22
N LEU A 198 1.99 -3.22 -6.46
CA LEU A 198 1.25 -2.50 -7.51
C LEU A 198 -0.07 -3.16 -7.93
N GLN A 199 -0.26 -4.44 -7.61
CA GLN A 199 -1.51 -5.16 -7.89
C GLN A 199 -2.60 -4.92 -6.86
N ALA A 200 -2.33 -4.15 -5.78
CA ALA A 200 -3.36 -3.78 -4.81
C ALA A 200 -4.59 -3.13 -5.48
N LEU A 201 -4.35 -2.35 -6.54
CA LEU A 201 -5.40 -1.70 -7.33
C LEU A 201 -5.82 -2.47 -8.60
N HIS A 202 -5.45 -3.74 -8.73
CA HIS A 202 -5.99 -4.57 -9.79
C HIS A 202 -7.40 -5.03 -9.44
N ASN A 203 -8.35 -4.09 -9.44
CA ASN A 203 -9.72 -4.32 -8.99
C ASN A 203 -10.73 -3.66 -9.94
N HIS A 204 -12.01 -3.97 -9.75
CA HIS A 204 -13.08 -3.36 -10.53
C HIS A 204 -13.33 -1.93 -10.04
N PRO A 205 -13.70 -0.95 -10.90
CA PRO A 205 -13.91 0.44 -10.47
C PRO A 205 -14.92 0.62 -9.32
N ILE A 206 -15.96 -0.21 -9.26
CA ILE A 206 -16.92 -0.22 -8.13
C ILE A 206 -16.25 -0.70 -6.84
N ASP A 207 -15.39 -1.72 -6.92
CA ASP A 207 -14.60 -2.20 -5.79
C ASP A 207 -13.67 -1.08 -5.29
N GLN A 208 -13.00 -0.42 -6.22
CA GLN A 208 -12.15 0.72 -5.91
C GLN A 208 -12.89 1.83 -5.15
N ILE A 209 -14.11 2.17 -5.57
CA ILE A 209 -14.89 3.21 -4.90
C ILE A 209 -15.36 2.72 -3.52
N VAL A 210 -15.96 1.52 -3.46
CA VAL A 210 -16.71 1.07 -2.28
C VAL A 210 -15.80 0.49 -1.21
N THR A 211 -14.93 -0.46 -1.55
CA THR A 211 -14.11 -1.18 -0.55
C THR A 211 -12.76 -0.52 -0.32
N ASN A 212 -12.28 0.35 -1.21
CA ASN A 212 -10.95 0.97 -1.08
C ASN A 212 -11.03 2.47 -0.73
N VAL A 213 -11.51 3.31 -1.64
CA VAL A 213 -11.43 4.78 -1.47
C VAL A 213 -12.43 5.29 -0.43
N THR A 214 -13.66 4.77 -0.38
CA THR A 214 -14.67 5.25 0.57
C THR A 214 -14.25 5.08 2.04
N PRO A 215 -13.77 3.91 2.51
CA PRO A 215 -13.26 3.76 3.87
C PRO A 215 -12.16 4.75 4.24
N ILE A 216 -11.21 5.00 3.33
CA ILE A 216 -10.10 5.95 3.53
C ILE A 216 -10.62 7.39 3.71
N LEU A 217 -11.65 7.80 2.94
CA LEU A 217 -12.17 9.17 2.98
C LEU A 217 -13.16 9.41 4.13
N ALA A 218 -13.87 8.39 4.58
CA ALA A 218 -15.00 8.54 5.50
C ALA A 218 -14.62 9.24 6.81
N GLY A 219 -13.49 8.85 7.42
CA GLY A 219 -12.99 9.52 8.62
C GLY A 219 -12.76 11.01 8.40
N THR A 220 -12.17 11.39 7.26
CA THR A 220 -11.90 12.79 6.89
C THR A 220 -13.19 13.60 6.72
N ILE A 221 -14.21 12.99 6.12
CA ILE A 221 -15.54 13.62 5.97
C ILE A 221 -16.21 13.81 7.33
N ILE A 222 -16.09 12.84 8.23
CA ILE A 222 -16.68 12.93 9.57
C ILE A 222 -16.01 14.02 10.40
N MET A 223 -14.67 14.04 10.40
CA MET A 223 -13.90 14.95 11.26
C MET A 223 -13.71 16.35 10.67
N GLN A 224 -13.85 16.50 9.35
CA GLN A 224 -13.61 17.76 8.63
C GLN A 224 -12.20 18.33 8.90
N SER A 225 -11.21 17.47 9.11
CA SER A 225 -9.87 17.88 9.53
C SER A 225 -9.11 18.54 8.40
N HIS A 226 -8.24 19.50 8.75
CA HIS A 226 -7.34 20.18 7.82
C HIS A 226 -6.59 19.21 6.89
N ILE A 227 -6.38 19.62 5.64
CA ILE A 227 -5.78 18.83 4.54
C ILE A 227 -4.43 18.22 4.93
N LEU A 228 -3.65 18.89 5.78
CA LEU A 228 -2.41 18.34 6.36
C LEU A 228 -2.64 16.98 7.05
N THR A 229 -3.67 16.87 7.89
CA THR A 229 -4.00 15.63 8.60
C THR A 229 -4.42 14.55 7.61
N PHE A 230 -5.21 14.93 6.60
CA PHE A 230 -5.59 14.03 5.51
C PHE A 230 -4.38 13.56 4.69
N THR A 231 -3.39 14.43 4.43
CA THR A 231 -2.14 14.08 3.74
C THR A 231 -1.37 13.00 4.48
N LEU A 232 -1.20 13.16 5.79
CA LEU A 232 -0.51 12.20 6.64
C LEU A 232 -1.23 10.85 6.64
N TRP A 233 -2.56 10.91 6.77
CA TRP A 233 -3.43 9.74 6.70
C TRP A 233 -3.34 9.01 5.36
N LEU A 234 -3.52 9.72 4.26
CA LEU A 234 -3.51 9.13 2.91
C LEU A 234 -2.14 8.51 2.59
N THR A 235 -1.05 9.13 3.06
CA THR A 235 0.30 8.57 2.94
C THR A 235 0.41 7.24 3.69
N PHE A 236 -0.06 7.21 4.94
CA PHE A 236 -0.08 5.98 5.74
C PHE A 236 -0.93 4.90 5.07
N ALA A 237 -2.14 5.24 4.61
CA ALA A 237 -3.05 4.31 3.94
C ALA A 237 -2.44 3.71 2.65
N PHE A 238 -1.75 4.53 1.83
CA PHE A 238 -1.05 4.01 0.65
C PHE A 238 0.09 3.05 1.01
N ILE A 239 0.92 3.42 1.99
CA ILE A 239 2.02 2.55 2.44
C ILE A 239 1.44 1.23 2.95
N ASN A 240 0.40 1.28 3.79
CA ASN A 240 -0.25 0.09 4.33
C ASN A 240 -0.85 -0.80 3.22
N THR A 241 -1.55 -0.19 2.25
CA THR A 241 -2.11 -0.91 1.09
C THR A 241 -1.03 -1.62 0.28
N LEU A 242 0.08 -0.94 0.00
CA LEU A 242 1.17 -1.51 -0.79
C LEU A 242 1.94 -2.58 -0.02
N VAL A 243 2.18 -2.36 1.28
CA VAL A 243 2.88 -3.32 2.13
C VAL A 243 2.05 -4.58 2.31
N SER A 244 0.74 -4.45 2.61
CA SER A 244 -0.20 -5.58 2.76
C SER A 244 -0.30 -6.48 1.52
N HIS A 245 -0.02 -5.94 0.33
CA HIS A 245 0.02 -6.67 -0.93
C HIS A 245 1.43 -7.03 -1.40
N SER A 246 2.46 -6.79 -0.59
CA SER A 246 3.84 -6.95 -1.05
C SER A 246 4.28 -8.40 -1.20
N GLY A 247 3.66 -9.31 -0.44
CA GLY A 247 4.05 -10.71 -0.36
C GLY A 247 5.37 -10.93 0.40
N TYR A 248 5.86 -9.94 1.15
CA TYR A 248 7.07 -10.04 1.98
C TYR A 248 6.77 -9.77 3.45
N ASP A 249 7.36 -10.52 4.35
CA ASP A 249 7.32 -10.21 5.79
C ASP A 249 8.08 -8.90 6.07
N HIS A 250 7.38 -7.92 6.66
CA HIS A 250 7.90 -6.59 6.99
C HIS A 250 7.85 -6.32 8.49
N ILE A 251 8.61 -5.33 8.95
CA ILE A 251 8.87 -5.08 10.36
C ILE A 251 7.63 -4.53 11.11
N PHE A 252 7.30 -5.18 12.24
CA PHE A 252 6.39 -4.80 13.35
C PHE A 252 4.93 -4.43 13.00
N VAL A 253 4.68 -3.25 12.41
CA VAL A 253 3.34 -2.59 12.42
C VAL A 253 2.59 -2.74 11.09
N LEU A 254 3.33 -3.05 10.02
CA LEU A 254 2.80 -3.24 8.67
C LEU A 254 3.00 -4.70 8.29
N ASN A 255 2.40 -5.63 9.05
CA ASN A 255 2.49 -7.04 8.75
C ASN A 255 1.48 -7.40 7.64
N PRO A 256 1.93 -7.81 6.44
CA PRO A 256 1.02 -8.17 5.35
C PRO A 256 0.39 -9.54 5.49
N GLU A 257 0.83 -10.38 6.43
CA GLU A 257 0.40 -11.78 6.55
C GLU A 257 -1.13 -11.92 6.61
N MET A 258 -1.81 -11.05 7.35
CA MET A 258 -3.27 -11.10 7.48
C MET A 258 -3.95 -10.97 6.12
N HIS A 259 -3.57 -9.96 5.33
CA HIS A 259 -4.19 -9.69 4.04
C HIS A 259 -3.68 -10.63 2.94
N ASP A 260 -2.41 -11.03 2.98
CA ASP A 260 -1.86 -12.08 2.10
C ASP A 260 -2.62 -13.41 2.28
N LEU A 261 -2.87 -13.80 3.54
CA LEU A 261 -3.67 -15.00 3.85
C LEU A 261 -5.12 -14.85 3.39
N HIS A 262 -5.68 -13.64 3.46
CA HIS A 262 -6.98 -13.34 2.90
C HIS A 262 -7.01 -13.53 1.37
N HIS A 263 -6.01 -13.03 0.62
CA HIS A 263 -5.90 -13.28 -0.83
C HIS A 263 -5.73 -14.76 -1.17
N GLU A 264 -5.12 -15.54 -0.28
CA GLU A 264 -5.00 -16.99 -0.44
C GLU A 264 -6.32 -17.75 -0.23
N ARG A 265 -7.06 -17.42 0.84
CA ARG A 265 -8.24 -18.19 1.29
C ARG A 265 -9.58 -17.58 0.92
N GLY A 266 -9.66 -16.25 0.87
CA GLY A 266 -10.85 -15.47 0.51
C GLY A 266 -11.99 -15.48 1.53
N ASN A 267 -11.81 -16.06 2.73
CA ASN A 267 -12.87 -16.20 3.73
C ASN A 267 -12.45 -15.86 5.17
N CYS A 268 -11.39 -15.06 5.34
CA CYS A 268 -10.86 -14.62 6.63
C CYS A 268 -10.22 -13.23 6.51
N ASN A 269 -9.90 -12.57 7.61
CA ASN A 269 -9.10 -11.33 7.65
C ASN A 269 -9.60 -10.23 6.70
N TYR A 270 -10.83 -9.75 6.90
CA TYR A 270 -11.46 -8.73 6.05
C TYR A 270 -11.07 -7.29 6.41
N GLY A 271 -10.71 -7.04 7.67
CA GLY A 271 -10.36 -5.73 8.22
C GLY A 271 -8.89 -5.37 8.00
N VAL A 272 -8.55 -4.11 8.31
CA VAL A 272 -7.20 -3.56 8.15
C VAL A 272 -6.37 -3.75 9.42
N LEU A 273 -6.99 -3.65 10.60
CA LEU A 273 -6.36 -3.82 11.91
C LEU A 273 -6.56 -5.24 12.47
N GLY A 274 -7.54 -5.98 11.96
CA GLY A 274 -7.90 -7.31 12.45
C GLY A 274 -8.72 -7.32 13.75
N ILE A 275 -9.08 -6.14 14.27
CA ILE A 275 -9.89 -6.00 15.50
C ILE A 275 -11.27 -6.58 15.25
N LEU A 276 -11.92 -6.19 14.15
CA LEU A 276 -13.25 -6.71 13.82
C LEU A 276 -13.20 -8.17 13.37
N ASP A 277 -12.10 -8.61 12.75
CA ASP A 277 -11.90 -10.02 12.45
C ASP A 277 -11.84 -10.87 13.71
N TYR A 278 -11.14 -10.40 14.74
CA TYR A 278 -11.09 -11.09 16.02
C TYR A 278 -12.48 -11.15 16.66
N LEU A 279 -13.18 -10.01 16.73
CA LEU A 279 -14.51 -9.91 17.33
C LEU A 279 -15.57 -10.76 16.63
N HIS A 280 -15.46 -10.94 15.31
CA HIS A 280 -16.41 -11.72 14.51
C HIS A 280 -15.92 -13.16 14.21
N GLY A 281 -14.78 -13.58 14.77
CA GLY A 281 -14.24 -14.93 14.58
C GLY A 281 -13.70 -15.22 13.17
N THR A 282 -13.43 -14.18 12.37
CA THR A 282 -12.86 -14.28 11.01
C THR A 282 -11.34 -14.10 10.97
N TYR A 283 -10.69 -13.86 12.13
CA TYR A 283 -9.23 -13.74 12.25
C TYR A 283 -8.51 -15.07 12.05
N ARG A 284 -7.50 -15.11 11.20
CA ARG A 284 -6.65 -16.29 10.92
C ARG A 284 -5.18 -15.87 10.76
N VAL A 285 -4.29 -16.75 11.16
CA VAL A 285 -2.83 -16.66 10.98
C VAL A 285 -2.34 -17.83 10.14
N ARG A 286 -1.16 -17.71 9.52
CA ARG A 286 -0.55 -18.83 8.80
C ARG A 286 0.03 -19.79 9.83
N GLU A 287 -0.33 -21.07 9.74
CA GLU A 287 0.28 -22.12 10.58
C GLU A 287 1.75 -22.26 10.19
N SER A 288 2.66 -22.30 11.16
CA SER A 288 4.08 -22.51 10.88
C SER A 288 4.30 -23.94 10.38
N GLU A 289 5.06 -24.11 9.29
CA GLU A 289 5.49 -25.42 8.75
C GLU A 289 6.27 -26.29 9.77
N ALA A 290 6.54 -25.79 10.99
CA ALA A 290 7.21 -26.49 12.06
C ALA A 290 6.34 -27.52 12.83
N GLU A 291 5.01 -27.50 12.70
CA GLU A 291 4.13 -28.44 13.43
C GLU A 291 3.59 -29.61 12.59
N THR A 292 3.79 -29.61 11.26
CA THR A 292 3.39 -30.72 10.39
C THR A 292 4.51 -31.75 10.15
N GLY A 293 5.61 -31.67 10.91
CA GLY A 293 6.70 -32.65 10.87
C GLY A 293 6.37 -34.03 11.44
N ASP A 294 5.18 -34.21 12.03
CA ASP A 294 4.71 -35.50 12.56
C ASP A 294 3.22 -35.72 12.21
N ALA A 295 2.95 -36.13 10.96
CA ALA A 295 1.82 -37.02 10.65
C ALA A 295 1.84 -37.51 9.20
N LYS A 296 2.29 -38.77 9.05
CA LYS A 296 2.14 -39.73 7.94
C LYS A 296 3.16 -39.70 6.80
#